data_AF-A0A4Q2V8Z3-F1
#
_entry.id   AF-A0A4Q2V8Z3-F1
#
_cell.length_a   1.000
_cell.length_b   1.000
_cell.length_c   1.000
_cell.angle_alpha   90.00
_cell.angle_beta   90.00
_cell.angle_gamma   90.00
#
_symmetry.space_group_name_H-M   'P 1'
#
loop_
_entity.id
_entity.type
_entity.pdbx_description
1 polymer ?
#
loop_
_entity_poly.entity_id
_entity_poly.type
_entity_poly.pdbx_seq_one_letter_code
_entity_poly.pdbx_strand_id
1 'polypeptide(L)'
;MLALLTHLGRDKAVWIGHDWGAVIVWALAAQHPEKCVGVCCMAAPYHVPELGLEALLAVCNRELYPEDQYPLAQWDYQAFQIEQPDTSAAQLRANVPNSIKLLFRSGSPESYGKPSLLASLRKSGGWFGGAPAAPDLPFETTLFKDDKPAFDRMVAEFERNGFEGPNDYYRNHEANKAYIEKAPNEGRLCYPVLFIEARRDNVCDTALSRLSEPMRGTGSRRRSRRRQTRPS
;
A
#
# COMPACT_ATOMS: atom_id res chain seq x y z
N MET A 1 -16.43 0.69 -8.07
CA MET A 1 -15.82 0.64 -9.41
C MET A 1 -16.80 0.17 -10.49
N LEU A 2 -17.48 -0.98 -10.34
CA LEU A 2 -18.50 -1.42 -11.30
C LEU A 2 -19.66 -0.41 -11.46
N ALA A 3 -20.21 0.09 -10.36
CA ALA A 3 -21.24 1.12 -10.40
C ALA A 3 -20.76 2.42 -11.08
N LEU A 4 -19.47 2.74 -10.97
CA LEU A 4 -18.87 3.90 -11.65
C LEU A 4 -18.82 3.69 -13.17
N LEU A 5 -18.46 2.49 -13.63
CA LEU A 5 -18.54 2.13 -15.05
C LEU A 5 -19.97 2.31 -15.58
N THR A 6 -20.95 1.76 -14.86
CA THR A 6 -22.38 1.89 -15.20
C THR A 6 -22.79 3.36 -15.26
N HIS A 7 -22.45 4.16 -14.24
CA HIS A 7 -22.79 5.58 -14.19
C HIS A 7 -22.19 6.38 -15.35
N LEU A 8 -20.97 6.06 -15.77
CA LEU A 8 -20.28 6.71 -16.89
C LEU A 8 -20.64 6.12 -18.26
N GLY A 9 -21.53 5.13 -18.34
CA GLY A 9 -21.90 4.45 -19.58
C GLY A 9 -20.74 3.71 -20.25
N ARG A 10 -19.81 3.17 -19.46
CA ARG A 10 -18.63 2.43 -19.94
C ARG A 10 -18.77 0.94 -19.59
N ASP A 11 -18.39 0.06 -20.51
CA ASP A 11 -18.35 -1.38 -20.24
C ASP A 11 -17.05 -1.80 -19.54
N LYS A 12 -15.92 -1.21 -19.92
CA LYS A 12 -14.58 -1.53 -19.42
C LYS A 12 -13.74 -0.27 -19.22
N ALA A 13 -12.68 -0.37 -18.43
CA ALA A 13 -11.68 0.69 -18.28
C ALA A 13 -10.26 0.12 -18.20
N VAL A 14 -9.28 1.02 -18.33
CA VAL A 14 -7.93 0.79 -17.80
C VAL A 14 -7.96 1.20 -16.33
N TRP A 15 -7.59 0.28 -15.43
CA TRP A 15 -7.60 0.54 -14.01
C TRP A 15 -6.18 0.79 -13.51
N ILE A 16 -6.01 1.88 -12.76
CA ILE A 16 -4.72 2.29 -12.22
C ILE A 16 -4.83 2.41 -10.71
N GLY A 17 -3.92 1.76 -9.98
CA GLY A 17 -3.92 1.73 -8.52
C GLY A 17 -2.54 1.99 -7.92
N HIS A 18 -2.54 2.56 -6.71
CA HIS A 18 -1.36 2.78 -5.87
C HIS A 18 -1.71 2.36 -4.45
N ASP A 19 -0.79 1.71 -3.73
CA ASP A 19 -0.99 1.28 -2.33
C ASP A 19 -2.28 0.43 -2.18
N TRP A 20 -3.19 0.74 -1.25
CA TRP A 20 -4.50 0.07 -1.16
C TRP A 20 -5.35 0.22 -2.42
N GLY A 21 -5.20 1.33 -3.15
CA GLY A 21 -5.80 1.48 -4.47
C GLY A 21 -5.33 0.40 -5.45
N ALA A 22 -4.08 -0.05 -5.37
CA ALA A 22 -3.59 -1.18 -6.15
C ALA A 22 -4.24 -2.49 -5.69
N VAL A 23 -4.37 -2.72 -4.39
CA VAL A 23 -5.05 -3.92 -3.84
C VAL A 23 -6.51 -4.00 -4.32
N ILE A 24 -7.23 -2.88 -4.31
CA ILE A 24 -8.61 -2.78 -4.80
C ILE A 24 -8.68 -3.05 -6.32
N VAL A 25 -7.78 -2.45 -7.09
CA VAL A 25 -7.71 -2.64 -8.54
C VAL A 25 -7.39 -4.09 -8.89
N TRP A 26 -6.48 -4.73 -8.15
CA TRP A 26 -6.17 -6.14 -8.28
C TRP A 26 -7.36 -7.04 -7.98
N ALA A 27 -8.10 -6.74 -6.91
CA ALA A 27 -9.30 -7.49 -6.58
C ALA A 27 -10.36 -7.37 -7.67
N LEU A 28 -10.60 -6.16 -8.21
CA LEU A 28 -11.49 -5.97 -9.36
C LEU A 28 -11.00 -6.74 -10.59
N ALA A 29 -9.71 -6.68 -10.88
CA ALA A 29 -9.10 -7.33 -12.03
C ALA A 29 -9.28 -8.86 -11.98
N ALA A 30 -9.09 -9.45 -10.81
CA ALA A 30 -9.26 -10.88 -10.58
C ALA A 30 -10.73 -11.32 -10.70
N GLN A 31 -11.64 -10.54 -10.12
CA GLN A 31 -13.07 -10.90 -9.99
C GLN A 31 -13.90 -10.56 -11.22
N HIS A 32 -13.55 -9.47 -11.87
CA HIS A 32 -14.27 -8.90 -13.02
C HIS A 32 -13.31 -8.69 -14.20
N PRO A 33 -12.61 -9.75 -14.66
CA PRO A 33 -11.65 -9.64 -15.77
C PRO A 33 -12.30 -9.09 -17.05
N GLU A 34 -13.59 -9.33 -17.24
CA GLU A 34 -14.37 -8.81 -18.37
C GLU A 34 -14.50 -7.29 -18.36
N LYS A 35 -14.33 -6.63 -17.20
CA LYS A 35 -14.41 -5.17 -17.02
C LYS A 35 -13.07 -4.45 -17.14
N CYS A 36 -12.03 -5.17 -17.55
CA CYS A 36 -10.67 -4.67 -17.66
C CYS A 36 -10.21 -4.65 -19.13
N VAL A 37 -9.77 -3.47 -19.60
CA VAL A 37 -8.96 -3.36 -20.84
C VAL A 37 -7.50 -3.67 -20.53
N GLY A 38 -7.03 -3.21 -19.37
CA GLY A 38 -5.70 -3.44 -18.85
C GLY A 38 -5.58 -2.86 -17.44
N VAL A 39 -4.51 -3.23 -16.73
CA VAL A 39 -4.30 -2.83 -15.33
C VAL A 39 -2.87 -2.33 -15.14
N CYS A 40 -2.72 -1.25 -14.37
CA CYS A 40 -1.43 -0.73 -13.92
C CYS A 40 -1.46 -0.50 -12.41
N CYS A 41 -0.58 -1.15 -11.65
CA CYS A 41 -0.50 -0.91 -10.22
C CYS A 41 0.92 -0.57 -9.77
N MET A 42 1.00 0.26 -8.73
CA MET A 42 2.23 0.74 -8.13
C MET A 42 2.32 0.32 -6.65
N ALA A 43 3.55 0.08 -6.18
CA ALA A 43 3.90 -0.30 -4.81
C ALA A 43 3.39 -1.69 -4.38
N ALA A 44 2.09 -1.87 -4.19
CA ALA A 44 1.50 -3.13 -3.72
C ALA A 44 1.37 -4.18 -4.85
N PRO A 45 2.05 -5.33 -4.77
CA PRO A 45 1.96 -6.36 -5.80
C PRO A 45 0.68 -7.18 -5.71
N TYR A 46 0.40 -7.92 -6.79
CA TYR A 46 -0.78 -8.78 -6.88
C TYR A 46 -0.63 -10.07 -6.07
N HIS A 47 -1.74 -10.56 -5.52
CA HIS A 47 -1.87 -11.89 -4.94
C HIS A 47 -1.12 -12.09 -3.62
N VAL A 48 -1.03 -11.03 -2.81
CA VAL A 48 -0.49 -11.10 -1.44
C VAL A 48 -1.23 -10.18 -0.47
N PRO A 49 -1.27 -8.84 -0.65
CA PRO A 49 -1.78 -7.95 0.40
C PRO A 49 -3.27 -8.16 0.71
N GLU A 50 -4.06 -8.56 -0.29
CA GLU A 50 -5.47 -8.91 -0.15
C GLU A 50 -5.71 -10.18 0.68
N LEU A 51 -4.71 -11.04 0.84
CA LEU A 51 -4.77 -12.31 1.58
C LEU A 51 -4.46 -12.15 3.07
N GLY A 52 -4.06 -10.96 3.50
CA GLY A 52 -3.87 -10.62 4.92
C GLY A 52 -2.46 -10.81 5.47
N LEU A 53 -2.33 -10.54 6.77
CA LEU A 53 -1.04 -10.50 7.48
C LEU A 53 -0.26 -11.81 7.37
N GLU A 54 -0.91 -12.96 7.47
CA GLU A 54 -0.23 -14.26 7.35
C GLU A 54 0.49 -14.42 6.00
N ALA A 55 -0.21 -14.09 4.90
CA ALA A 55 0.36 -14.13 3.55
C ALA A 55 1.50 -13.12 3.38
N LEU A 56 1.35 -11.92 3.94
CA LEU A 56 2.39 -10.88 3.95
C LEU A 56 3.65 -11.33 4.70
N LEU A 57 3.52 -12.04 5.83
CA LEU A 57 4.65 -12.58 6.58
C LEU A 57 5.33 -13.74 5.86
N ALA A 58 4.57 -14.57 5.14
CA ALA A 58 5.11 -15.69 4.38
C ALA A 58 6.11 -15.27 3.28
N VAL A 59 6.11 -14.01 2.87
CA VAL A 59 6.99 -13.47 1.81
C VAL A 59 7.85 -12.28 2.26
N CYS A 60 7.86 -11.96 3.56
CA CYS A 60 8.70 -10.90 4.08
C CYS A 60 10.20 -11.27 4.04
N ASN A 61 11.07 -10.28 4.16
CA ASN A 61 12.51 -10.50 4.28
C ASN A 61 12.88 -10.72 5.77
N ARG A 62 13.07 -11.98 6.18
CA ARG A 62 13.46 -12.31 7.56
C ARG A 62 14.94 -12.04 7.90
N GLU A 63 15.80 -11.81 6.91
CA GLU A 63 17.16 -11.31 7.17
C GLU A 63 17.13 -9.85 7.60
N LEU A 64 16.27 -9.05 6.96
CA LEU A 64 16.05 -7.64 7.32
C LEU A 64 15.15 -7.48 8.54
N TYR A 65 14.18 -8.38 8.72
CA TYR A 65 13.22 -8.40 9.82
C TYR A 65 13.30 -9.72 10.61
N PRO A 66 14.35 -9.92 11.44
CA PRO A 66 14.44 -11.08 12.32
C PRO A 66 13.18 -11.25 13.17
N GLU A 67 12.64 -12.47 13.25
CA GLU A 67 11.33 -12.74 13.85
C GLU A 67 11.26 -12.44 15.36
N ASP A 68 12.37 -12.62 16.06
CA ASP A 68 12.51 -12.30 17.49
C ASP A 68 12.43 -10.79 17.79
N GLN A 69 12.79 -9.96 16.83
CA GLN A 69 12.76 -8.49 16.95
C GLN A 69 11.55 -7.86 16.27
N TYR A 70 11.13 -8.41 15.13
CA TYR A 70 10.07 -7.92 14.27
C TYR A 70 9.12 -9.08 13.90
N PRO A 71 8.29 -9.57 14.84
CA PRO A 71 7.43 -10.73 14.61
C PRO A 71 6.51 -10.52 13.40
N LEU A 72 6.01 -9.30 13.21
CA LEU A 72 5.17 -8.89 12.08
C LEU A 72 5.93 -8.21 10.92
N ALA A 73 7.26 -8.28 10.91
CA ALA A 73 8.11 -7.59 9.93
C ALA A 73 7.71 -6.11 9.77
N GLN A 74 7.65 -5.59 8.54
CA GLN A 74 7.22 -4.22 8.27
C GLN A 74 5.72 -3.94 8.49
N TRP A 75 4.91 -4.97 8.79
CA TRP A 75 3.45 -4.90 8.81
C TRP A 75 2.85 -4.63 10.20
N ASP A 76 3.70 -4.37 11.20
CA ASP A 76 3.27 -4.11 12.59
C ASP A 76 2.25 -2.96 12.69
N TYR A 77 2.37 -1.94 11.83
CA TYR A 77 1.38 -0.86 11.75
C TYR A 77 -0.02 -1.30 11.32
N GLN A 78 -0.16 -2.39 10.54
CA GLN A 78 -1.47 -2.93 10.18
C GLN A 78 -2.11 -3.58 11.40
N ALA A 79 -1.34 -4.36 12.17
CA ALA A 79 -1.81 -4.92 13.43
C ALA A 79 -2.21 -3.83 14.43
N PHE A 80 -1.44 -2.74 14.53
CA PHE A 80 -1.83 -1.58 15.36
C PHE A 80 -3.18 -1.00 14.94
N GLN A 81 -3.44 -0.85 13.64
CA GLN A 81 -4.72 -0.35 13.15
C GLN A 81 -5.89 -1.31 13.39
N ILE A 82 -5.63 -2.62 13.39
CA ILE A 82 -6.64 -3.66 13.68
C ILE A 82 -6.96 -3.71 15.18
N GLU A 83 -5.91 -3.72 16.02
CA GLU A 83 -6.02 -3.87 17.47
C GLU A 83 -6.51 -2.59 18.16
N GLN A 84 -6.10 -1.41 17.65
CA GLN A 84 -6.36 -0.11 18.26
C GLN A 84 -6.83 0.93 17.21
N PRO A 85 -7.97 0.70 16.52
CA PRO A 85 -8.42 1.56 15.43
C PRO A 85 -8.69 3.00 15.87
N ASP A 86 -9.38 3.17 17.00
CA ASP A 86 -9.74 4.48 17.54
C ASP A 86 -8.49 5.26 17.97
N THR A 87 -7.54 4.60 18.65
CA THR A 87 -6.27 5.21 19.03
C THR A 87 -5.46 5.62 17.80
N SER A 88 -5.37 4.76 16.79
CA SER A 88 -4.66 5.05 15.55
C SER A 88 -5.24 6.27 14.84
N ALA A 89 -6.57 6.33 14.66
CA ALA A 89 -7.24 7.47 14.05
C ALA A 89 -7.10 8.75 14.88
N ALA A 90 -7.24 8.65 16.21
CA ALA A 90 -7.09 9.78 17.12
C ALA A 90 -5.68 10.38 17.09
N GLN A 91 -4.64 9.54 17.05
CA GLN A 91 -3.26 10.00 16.91
C GLN A 91 -3.11 10.80 15.61
N LEU A 92 -3.45 10.23 14.45
CA LEU A 92 -3.32 10.92 13.16
C LEU A 92 -4.14 12.21 13.09
N ARG A 93 -5.32 12.26 13.74
CA ARG A 93 -6.18 13.44 13.82
C ARG A 93 -5.62 14.55 14.71
N ALA A 94 -4.85 14.21 15.74
CA ALA A 94 -4.41 15.17 16.76
C ALA A 94 -3.72 16.40 16.17
N ASN A 95 -3.05 16.26 15.01
CA ASN A 95 -2.64 17.38 14.17
C ASN A 95 -2.63 16.96 12.70
N VAL A 96 -3.76 17.19 12.00
CA VAL A 96 -3.93 16.79 10.59
C VAL A 96 -2.85 17.40 9.68
N PRO A 97 -2.55 18.71 9.72
CA PRO A 97 -1.46 19.27 8.91
C PRO A 97 -0.13 18.55 9.09
N ASN A 98 0.29 18.30 10.34
CA ASN A 98 1.55 17.64 10.63
C ASN A 98 1.55 16.16 10.20
N SER A 99 0.43 15.46 10.39
CA SER A 99 0.27 14.08 9.92
C SER A 99 0.40 13.99 8.40
N ILE A 100 -0.25 14.89 7.65
CA ILE A 100 -0.12 14.97 6.19
C ILE A 100 1.32 15.30 5.78
N LYS A 101 1.98 16.27 6.43
CA LYS A 101 3.40 16.57 6.16
C LYS A 101 4.31 15.36 6.40
N LEU A 102 4.07 14.60 7.47
CA LEU A 102 4.89 13.43 7.82
C LEU A 102 4.73 12.28 6.83
N LEU A 103 3.48 12.01 6.40
CA LEU A 103 3.14 10.91 5.50
C LEU A 103 3.55 11.19 4.04
N PHE A 104 3.37 12.42 3.56
CA PHE A 104 3.66 12.80 2.17
C PHE A 104 5.09 13.34 2.00
N ARG A 105 6.08 12.47 2.19
CA ARG A 105 7.51 12.79 2.01
C ARG A 105 8.14 11.93 0.93
N SER A 106 9.24 12.43 0.36
CA SER A 106 10.04 11.64 -0.58
C SER A 106 10.72 10.48 0.14
N GLY A 107 10.79 9.32 -0.52
CA GLY A 107 11.62 8.21 -0.06
C GLY A 107 13.10 8.59 -0.03
N SER A 108 13.79 8.22 1.05
CA SER A 108 15.20 8.52 1.28
C SER A 108 16.09 7.35 0.80
N PRO A 109 17.19 7.60 0.06
CA PRO A 109 18.18 6.55 -0.23
C PRO A 109 18.73 5.88 1.04
N GLU A 110 18.84 6.64 2.12
CA GLU A 110 19.39 6.20 3.40
C GLU A 110 18.49 5.20 4.13
N SER A 111 17.20 5.10 3.77
CA SER A 111 16.28 4.09 4.30
C SER A 111 16.34 2.76 3.54
N TYR A 112 17.02 2.70 2.39
CA TYR A 112 17.12 1.47 1.61
C TYR A 112 17.90 0.40 2.39
N GLY A 113 17.34 -0.80 2.49
CA GLY A 113 17.95 -1.91 3.23
C GLY A 113 17.92 -1.76 4.75
N LYS A 114 17.05 -0.90 5.29
CA LYS A 114 16.84 -0.75 6.74
C LYS A 114 15.39 -1.13 7.11
N PRO A 115 15.16 -1.67 8.32
CA PRO A 115 13.81 -1.90 8.81
C PRO A 115 12.98 -0.61 8.77
N SER A 116 11.71 -0.73 8.35
CA SER A 116 10.76 0.37 8.42
C SER A 116 10.51 0.78 9.87
N LEU A 117 10.34 2.08 10.11
CA LEU A 117 9.87 2.57 11.42
C LEU A 117 8.47 2.02 11.76
N LEU A 118 7.69 1.64 10.74
CA LEU A 118 6.37 1.04 10.89
C LEU A 118 6.41 -0.42 11.37
N ALA A 119 7.59 -1.04 11.43
CA ALA A 119 7.80 -2.41 11.90
C ALA A 119 7.75 -2.54 13.44
N SER A 120 7.64 -1.44 14.16
CA SER A 120 7.63 -1.42 15.63
C SER A 120 6.59 -0.49 16.22
N LEU A 121 5.56 -0.14 15.45
CA LEU A 121 4.57 0.87 15.82
C LEU A 121 3.88 0.55 17.15
N ARG A 122 3.50 -0.72 17.37
CA ARG A 122 2.86 -1.16 18.62
C ARG A 122 3.78 -0.98 19.82
N LYS A 123 5.07 -1.34 19.67
CA LYS A 123 6.09 -1.17 20.72
C LYS A 123 6.43 0.29 20.98
N SER A 124 6.36 1.13 19.95
CA SER A 124 6.66 2.56 20.03
C SER A 124 5.52 3.41 20.61
N GLY A 125 4.35 2.83 20.91
CA GLY A 125 3.21 3.61 21.41
C GLY A 125 2.41 4.31 20.30
N GLY A 126 2.40 3.74 19.10
CA GLY A 126 1.64 4.23 17.94
C GLY A 126 2.45 5.14 17.02
N TRP A 127 1.74 5.95 16.22
CA TRP A 127 2.28 6.71 15.09
C TRP A 127 3.45 7.64 15.42
N PHE A 128 3.48 8.19 16.64
CA PHE A 128 4.42 9.26 17.00
C PHE A 128 5.27 8.93 18.22
N GLY A 129 5.50 7.64 18.50
CA GLY A 129 6.44 7.29 19.59
C GLY A 129 5.94 7.68 20.99
N GLY A 130 4.61 7.75 21.20
CA GLY A 130 3.99 8.25 22.42
C GLY A 130 3.84 9.79 22.51
N ALA A 131 4.30 10.54 21.51
CA ALA A 131 4.04 11.99 21.44
C ALA A 131 2.54 12.27 21.22
N PRO A 132 2.02 13.41 21.71
CA PRO A 132 0.58 13.72 21.65
C PRO A 132 0.06 13.98 20.22
N ALA A 133 0.93 14.34 19.28
CA ALA A 133 0.57 14.61 17.89
C ALA A 133 1.80 14.45 16.97
N ALA A 134 1.56 14.46 15.65
CA ALA A 134 2.63 14.43 14.66
C ALA A 134 3.59 15.62 14.84
N PRO A 135 4.91 15.42 14.70
CA PRO A 135 5.88 16.51 14.75
C PRO A 135 5.66 17.48 13.58
N ASP A 136 5.93 18.75 13.81
CA ASP A 136 5.94 19.71 12.71
C ASP A 136 7.21 19.55 11.89
N LEU A 137 7.04 19.53 10.56
CA LEU A 137 8.12 19.40 9.59
C LEU A 137 8.09 20.62 8.67
N PRO A 138 9.26 21.06 8.15
CA PRO A 138 9.30 22.11 7.14
C PRO A 138 8.49 21.67 5.91
N PHE A 139 7.60 22.53 5.43
CA PHE A 139 6.68 22.22 4.33
C PHE A 139 7.41 21.82 3.03
N GLU A 140 8.59 22.40 2.84
CA GLU A 140 9.51 22.27 1.72
C GLU A 140 10.12 20.87 1.62
N THR A 141 10.04 20.09 2.70
CA THR A 141 10.48 18.68 2.73
C THR A 141 9.38 17.70 2.28
N THR A 142 8.16 18.19 2.07
CA THR A 142 7.01 17.38 1.66
C THR A 142 6.92 17.26 0.14
N LEU A 143 6.10 16.31 -0.33
CA LEU A 143 5.74 16.19 -1.75
C LEU A 143 4.84 17.33 -2.24
N PHE A 144 4.33 18.16 -1.32
CA PHE A 144 3.50 19.34 -1.64
C PHE A 144 4.28 20.64 -1.73
N LYS A 145 5.62 20.63 -1.60
CA LYS A 145 6.45 21.84 -1.57
C LYS A 145 6.16 22.85 -2.69
N ASP A 146 5.72 22.38 -3.86
CA ASP A 146 5.39 23.20 -5.03
C ASP A 146 3.87 23.36 -5.27
N ASP A 147 3.01 22.81 -4.39
CA ASP A 147 1.54 22.81 -4.50
C ASP A 147 0.87 22.91 -3.12
N LYS A 148 1.01 24.08 -2.48
CA LYS A 148 0.30 24.43 -1.24
C LYS A 148 -1.23 24.29 -1.34
N PRO A 149 -1.90 24.68 -2.44
CA PRO A 149 -3.33 24.44 -2.59
C PRO A 149 -3.73 22.96 -2.51
N ALA A 150 -2.94 22.03 -3.07
CA ALA A 150 -3.22 20.59 -2.94
C ALA A 150 -3.05 20.10 -1.50
N PHE A 151 -2.02 20.57 -0.78
CA PHE A 151 -1.86 20.27 0.63
C PHE A 151 -3.07 20.75 1.44
N ASP A 152 -3.54 21.98 1.22
CA ASP A 152 -4.67 22.55 1.95
C ASP A 152 -5.96 21.78 1.69
N ARG A 153 -6.20 21.33 0.44
CA ARG A 153 -7.32 20.44 0.13
C ARG A 153 -7.18 19.10 0.86
N MET A 154 -5.99 18.49 0.87
CA MET A 154 -5.76 17.22 1.56
C MET A 154 -6.04 17.35 3.07
N VAL A 155 -5.53 18.40 3.70
CA VAL A 155 -5.79 18.69 5.13
C VAL A 155 -7.29 18.86 5.37
N ALA A 156 -7.96 19.71 4.59
CA ALA A 156 -9.40 19.96 4.75
C ALA A 156 -10.25 18.68 4.60
N GLU A 157 -9.88 17.78 3.69
CA GLU A 157 -10.56 16.50 3.52
C GLU A 157 -10.40 15.59 4.75
N PHE A 158 -9.21 15.51 5.34
CA PHE A 158 -8.98 14.69 6.54
C PHE A 158 -9.52 15.34 7.83
N GLU A 159 -9.54 16.67 7.91
CA GLU A 159 -10.23 17.37 9.01
C GLU A 159 -11.74 17.14 8.96
N ARG A 160 -12.33 17.14 7.77
CA ARG A 160 -13.77 16.92 7.59
C ARG A 160 -14.19 15.47 7.82
N ASN A 161 -13.42 14.51 7.30
CA ASN A 161 -13.86 13.11 7.24
C ASN A 161 -13.14 12.18 8.24
N GLY A 162 -12.03 12.63 8.85
CA GLY A 162 -11.24 11.81 9.77
C GLY A 162 -10.34 10.77 9.08
N PHE A 163 -9.77 9.88 9.90
CA PHE A 163 -8.84 8.82 9.49
C PHE A 163 -9.45 7.41 9.63
N GLU A 164 -10.62 7.27 10.26
CA GLU A 164 -11.28 5.98 10.52
C GLU A 164 -11.58 5.26 9.20
N GLY A 165 -12.27 5.93 8.27
CA GLY A 165 -12.62 5.34 6.98
C GLY A 165 -11.40 4.85 6.19
N PRO A 166 -10.35 5.68 6.00
CA PRO A 166 -9.10 5.25 5.40
C PRO A 166 -8.37 4.12 6.16
N ASN A 167 -8.42 4.11 7.49
CA ASN A 167 -7.79 3.05 8.29
C ASN A 167 -8.56 1.72 8.24
N ASP A 168 -9.88 1.77 7.99
CA ASP A 168 -10.71 0.56 7.93
C ASP A 168 -10.34 -0.40 6.78
N TYR A 169 -9.57 0.05 5.78
CA TYR A 169 -8.99 -0.85 4.77
C TYR A 169 -8.18 -2.00 5.39
N TYR A 170 -7.49 -1.76 6.52
CA TYR A 170 -6.67 -2.77 7.21
C TYR A 170 -7.49 -3.76 8.06
N ARG A 171 -8.76 -3.47 8.33
CA ARG A 171 -9.61 -4.29 9.21
C ARG A 171 -10.37 -5.39 8.50
N ASN A 172 -10.16 -5.53 7.20
CA ASN A 172 -10.99 -6.37 6.32
C ASN A 172 -10.23 -7.55 5.69
N HIS A 173 -9.09 -7.96 6.25
CA HIS A 173 -8.27 -9.03 5.65
C HIS A 173 -9.04 -10.34 5.41
N GLU A 174 -9.81 -10.83 6.38
CA GLU A 174 -10.59 -12.07 6.22
C GLU A 174 -11.67 -11.95 5.14
N ALA A 175 -12.38 -10.81 5.10
CA ALA A 175 -13.39 -10.56 4.08
C ALA A 175 -12.76 -10.43 2.69
N ASN A 176 -11.62 -9.75 2.58
CA ASN A 176 -10.87 -9.59 1.33
C ASN A 176 -10.35 -10.94 0.82
N LYS A 177 -9.82 -11.79 1.71
CA LYS A 177 -9.39 -13.15 1.39
C LYS A 177 -10.55 -14.00 0.89
N ALA A 178 -11.66 -14.03 1.62
CA ALA A 178 -12.86 -14.79 1.22
C ALA A 178 -13.48 -14.27 -0.09
N TYR A 179 -13.32 -12.98 -0.40
CA TYR A 179 -13.71 -12.41 -1.68
C TYR A 179 -12.78 -12.91 -2.79
N ILE A 180 -11.46 -12.72 -2.66
CA ILE A 180 -10.50 -13.04 -3.72
C ILE A 180 -10.39 -14.53 -4.04
N GLU A 181 -10.59 -15.41 -3.05
CA GLU A 181 -10.62 -16.88 -3.25
C GLU A 181 -11.72 -17.34 -4.21
N LYS A 182 -12.75 -16.51 -4.44
CA LYS A 182 -13.84 -16.78 -5.39
C LYS A 182 -13.54 -16.30 -6.81
N ALA A 183 -12.35 -15.76 -7.07
CA ALA A 183 -12.02 -15.20 -8.37
C ALA A 183 -12.08 -16.27 -9.48
N PRO A 184 -12.68 -15.97 -10.64
CA PRO A 184 -12.66 -16.87 -11.78
C PRO A 184 -11.22 -17.13 -12.24
N ASN A 185 -11.01 -18.27 -12.91
CA ASN A 185 -9.71 -18.69 -13.44
C ASN A 185 -8.58 -18.68 -12.40
N GLU A 186 -8.91 -18.96 -11.13
CA GLU A 186 -7.95 -18.97 -10.01
C GLU A 186 -7.22 -17.61 -9.86
N GLY A 187 -7.91 -16.51 -10.22
CA GLY A 187 -7.33 -15.17 -10.19
C GLY A 187 -6.30 -14.89 -11.30
N ARG A 188 -6.17 -15.76 -12.31
CA ARG A 188 -5.21 -15.56 -13.39
C ARG A 188 -5.62 -14.41 -14.32
N LEU A 189 -4.77 -13.40 -14.45
CA LEU A 189 -5.03 -12.24 -15.31
C LEU A 189 -4.53 -12.50 -16.75
N CYS A 190 -5.42 -12.39 -17.73
CA CYS A 190 -5.17 -12.75 -19.14
C CYS A 190 -5.19 -11.57 -20.13
N TYR A 191 -4.99 -10.34 -19.66
CA TYR A 191 -4.95 -9.09 -20.43
C TYR A 191 -3.68 -8.28 -20.06
N PRO A 192 -3.40 -7.13 -20.71
CA PRO A 192 -2.23 -6.33 -20.38
C PRO A 192 -2.19 -5.91 -18.91
N VAL A 193 -1.10 -6.27 -18.23
CA VAL A 193 -0.85 -5.93 -16.83
C VAL A 193 0.54 -5.30 -16.69
N LEU A 194 0.59 -4.15 -16.02
CA LEU A 194 1.82 -3.47 -15.62
C LEU A 194 1.87 -3.40 -14.08
N PHE A 195 3.01 -3.82 -13.52
CA PHE A 195 3.34 -3.55 -12.12
C PHE A 195 4.59 -2.68 -12.08
N ILE A 196 4.52 -1.60 -11.31
CA ILE A 196 5.60 -0.63 -11.11
C ILE A 196 6.05 -0.74 -9.64
N GLU A 197 7.25 -1.27 -9.46
CA GLU A 197 7.92 -1.33 -8.17
C GLU A 197 8.45 0.04 -7.75
N ALA A 198 8.34 0.34 -6.45
CA ALA A 198 8.95 1.51 -5.83
C ALA A 198 10.17 1.09 -5.00
N ARG A 199 11.38 1.15 -5.58
CA ARG A 199 12.62 0.67 -4.95
C ARG A 199 12.91 1.23 -3.54
N ARG A 200 12.37 2.41 -3.21
CA ARG A 200 12.57 3.09 -1.92
C ARG A 200 11.35 3.01 -0.99
N ASP A 201 10.34 2.22 -1.36
CA ASP A 201 9.26 1.87 -0.46
C ASP A 201 9.77 0.80 0.50
N ASN A 202 9.83 1.13 1.79
CA ASN A 202 10.32 0.22 2.83
C ASN A 202 9.21 -0.63 3.48
N VAL A 203 7.96 -0.47 3.02
CA VAL A 203 6.79 -1.23 3.44
C VAL A 203 6.43 -2.23 2.36
N CYS A 204 6.00 -1.76 1.19
CA CYS A 204 5.73 -2.58 0.01
C CYS A 204 7.02 -2.88 -0.77
N ASP A 205 8.10 -3.17 -0.05
CA ASP A 205 9.39 -3.49 -0.65
C ASP A 205 9.29 -4.78 -1.46
N THR A 206 9.55 -4.67 -2.75
CA THR A 206 9.63 -5.82 -3.68
C THR A 206 11.04 -6.01 -4.22
N ALA A 207 11.99 -5.15 -3.81
CA ALA A 207 13.39 -5.17 -4.23
C ALA A 207 14.23 -6.08 -3.33
N LEU A 208 13.97 -6.05 -2.02
CA LEU A 208 14.70 -6.84 -1.01
C LEU A 208 13.84 -7.92 -0.36
N SER A 209 12.56 -8.03 -0.73
CA SER A 209 11.67 -9.08 -0.22
C SER A 209 11.07 -9.94 -1.33
N ARG A 210 10.37 -11.01 -0.93
CA ARG A 210 9.68 -11.93 -1.83
C ARG A 210 8.24 -11.50 -2.14
N LEU A 211 7.85 -10.29 -1.74
CA LEU A 211 6.48 -9.77 -1.84
C LEU A 211 5.91 -9.80 -3.28
N SER A 212 6.76 -9.69 -4.31
CA SER A 212 6.32 -9.76 -5.72
C SER A 212 6.35 -11.18 -6.33
N GLU A 213 6.83 -12.19 -5.61
CA GLU A 213 6.95 -13.56 -6.15
C GLU A 213 5.60 -14.17 -6.54
N PRO A 214 4.53 -14.08 -5.71
CA PRO A 214 3.25 -14.73 -6.03
C PRO A 214 2.63 -14.22 -7.34
N MET A 215 2.76 -12.93 -7.64
CA MET A 215 2.33 -12.33 -8.91
C MET A 215 2.98 -12.97 -10.15
N ARG A 216 4.18 -13.54 -10.04
CA ARG A 216 4.90 -14.15 -11.18
C ARG A 216 4.32 -15.50 -11.57
N GLY A 217 3.75 -16.23 -10.60
CA GLY A 217 3.07 -17.51 -10.83
C GLY A 217 1.67 -17.34 -11.44
N THR A 218 1.03 -16.20 -11.19
CA THR A 218 -0.37 -15.91 -11.62
C THR A 218 -0.45 -15.11 -12.93
N GLY A 219 0.68 -14.71 -13.51
CA GLY A 219 0.75 -13.99 -14.79
C GLY A 219 0.93 -14.92 -16.01
N SER A 220 0.35 -14.55 -17.16
CA SER A 220 0.72 -15.18 -18.43
C SER A 220 2.22 -14.92 -18.75
N ARG A 221 2.93 -15.94 -19.26
CA ARG A 221 4.39 -15.97 -19.51
C ARG A 221 4.95 -14.60 -19.95
N ARG A 222 5.78 -13.95 -19.11
CA ARG A 222 6.50 -12.70 -19.45
C ARG A 222 7.55 -12.94 -20.53
N ARG A 223 7.55 -12.13 -21.59
CA ARG A 223 8.77 -11.75 -22.32
C ARG A 223 9.47 -10.65 -21.53
N SER A 224 10.41 -10.99 -20.65
CA SER A 224 11.26 -9.99 -20.01
C SER A 224 12.35 -9.51 -20.96
N ARG A 225 12.28 -8.27 -21.43
CA ARG A 225 13.47 -7.55 -21.93
C ARG A 225 14.06 -6.74 -20.78
N ARG A 226 15.05 -7.30 -20.09
CA ARG A 226 15.96 -6.49 -19.26
C ARG A 226 16.86 -5.71 -20.22
N ARG A 227 16.72 -4.38 -20.27
CA ARG A 227 17.77 -3.51 -20.83
C ARG A 227 18.91 -3.48 -19.82
N GLN A 228 20.02 -4.15 -20.13
CA GLN A 228 21.29 -3.91 -19.47
C GLN A 228 21.77 -2.52 -19.90
N THR A 229 21.83 -1.58 -18.96
CA THR A 229 22.61 -0.35 -19.12
C THR A 229 24.09 -0.71 -18.99
N ARG A 230 24.87 -0.50 -20.06
CA ARG A 230 26.33 -0.58 -20.02
C ARG A 230 26.88 0.62 -19.21
N PRO A 231 27.91 0.43 -18.37
CA PRO A 231 28.61 1.55 -17.77
C PRO A 231 29.49 2.23 -18.84
N SER A 232 29.49 3.56 -18.79
CA SER A 232 30.43 4.47 -19.47
C SER A 232 31.80 4.44 -18.83
#